data_AF-A0A6B1GPC3-F1
#
_entry.id   AF-A0A6B1GPC3-F1
#
_cell.length_a   1.000
_cell.length_b   1.000
_cell.length_c   1.000
_cell.angle_alpha   90.00
_cell.angle_beta   90.00
_cell.angle_gamma   90.00
#
_symmetry.space_group_name_H-M   'P 1'
#
loop_
_entity.id
_entity.type
_entity.pdbx_description
1 polymer ?
#
loop_
_entity_poly.entity_id
_entity_poly.type
_entity_poly.pdbx_seq_one_letter_code
_entity_poly.pdbx_strand_id
1 'polypeptide(L)'
;MSDLSKELSRLRKLRGKTLRAVEKETGVSNAYLSQLENGSVEKPRPHVLHKLADFYDVPYEDLMTKAGYLSRNDSKRPVDPELAEIQLMSTGLSHRQKQELKRFIRFLQQSQEEE
;
A
#
# COMPACT_ATOMS: atom_id res chain seq x y z
N MET A 1 3.86 18.90 7.97
CA MET A 1 4.55 17.96 7.08
C MET A 1 3.80 16.64 7.07
N SER A 2 3.34 16.21 5.90
CA SER A 2 2.63 14.95 5.70
C SER A 2 3.58 13.75 5.79
N ASP A 3 3.04 12.54 5.93
CA ASP A 3 3.84 11.32 5.94
C ASP A 3 4.61 11.13 4.63
N LEU A 4 4.02 11.51 3.50
CA LEU A 4 4.70 11.53 2.21
C LEU A 4 5.90 12.49 2.21
N SER A 5 5.73 13.72 2.73
CA SER A 5 6.79 14.73 2.67
C SER A 5 8.04 14.29 3.44
N LYS A 6 7.82 13.69 4.62
CA LYS A 6 8.88 13.10 5.45
C LYS A 6 9.55 11.92 4.75
N GLU A 7 8.77 11.05 4.12
CA GLU A 7 9.30 9.86 3.45
C GLU A 7 10.15 10.22 2.23
N LEU A 8 9.69 11.14 1.37
CA LEU A 8 10.47 11.57 0.21
C LEU A 8 11.80 12.22 0.63
N SER A 9 11.78 13.07 1.66
CA SER A 9 13.02 13.66 2.19
C SER A 9 13.96 12.62 2.79
N ARG A 10 13.41 11.61 3.49
CA ARG A 10 14.18 10.49 4.04
C ARG A 10 14.84 9.68 2.92
N LEU A 11 14.09 9.27 1.91
CA LEU A 11 14.58 8.49 0.77
C LEU A 11 15.68 9.23 0.01
N ARG A 12 15.48 10.53 -0.25
CA ARG A 12 16.49 11.36 -0.92
C ARG A 12 17.80 11.43 -0.14
N LYS A 13 17.71 11.67 1.17
CA LYS A 13 18.89 11.76 2.05
C LYS A 13 19.60 10.41 2.16
N LEU A 14 18.85 9.31 2.25
CA LEU A 14 19.41 7.96 2.33
C LEU A 14 20.17 7.58 1.04
N ARG A 15 19.72 8.06 -0.12
CA ARG A 15 20.44 7.92 -1.39
C ARG A 15 21.54 8.96 -1.61
N GLY A 16 21.75 9.89 -0.67
CA GLY A 16 22.77 10.96 -0.79
C GLY A 16 22.53 11.93 -1.95
N LYS A 17 21.28 12.07 -2.44
CA LYS A 17 20.97 12.86 -3.63
C LYS A 17 20.57 14.30 -3.27
N THR A 18 20.95 15.24 -4.12
CA THR A 18 20.40 16.62 -4.08
C THR A 18 19.10 16.68 -4.88
N LEU A 19 18.25 17.69 -4.62
CA LEU A 19 17.02 17.88 -5.41
C LEU A 19 17.31 18.04 -6.91
N ARG A 20 18.43 18.68 -7.28
CA ARG A 20 18.87 18.80 -8.68
C ARG A 20 19.24 17.45 -9.30
N ALA A 21 19.85 16.55 -8.52
CA ALA A 21 20.17 15.21 -9.01
C ALA A 21 18.90 14.40 -9.27
N VAL A 22 17.93 14.45 -8.35
CA VAL A 22 16.63 13.79 -8.52
C VAL A 22 15.89 14.36 -9.73
N GLU A 23 15.88 15.68 -9.92
CA GLU A 23 15.30 16.31 -11.10
C GLU A 23 15.92 15.80 -12.41
N LYS A 24 17.25 15.72 -12.48
CA LYS A 24 17.96 15.23 -13.67
C LYS A 24 17.59 13.78 -14.01
N GLU A 25 17.38 12.93 -13.00
CA GLU A 25 17.13 11.50 -13.19
C GLU A 25 15.64 11.17 -13.37
N THR A 26 14.73 11.98 -12.81
CA THR A 26 13.27 11.71 -12.84
C THR A 26 12.49 12.65 -13.78
N GLY A 27 13.08 13.79 -14.16
CA GLY A 27 12.40 14.87 -14.86
C GLY A 27 11.37 15.61 -14.01
N VAL A 28 11.32 15.37 -12.70
CA VAL A 28 10.44 16.11 -11.77
C VAL A 28 11.16 17.38 -11.32
N SER A 29 10.57 18.55 -11.60
CA SER A 29 11.25 19.83 -11.34
C SER A 29 11.70 19.98 -9.89
N ASN A 30 12.87 20.58 -9.68
CA ASN A 30 13.44 20.79 -8.34
C ASN A 30 12.51 21.62 -7.44
N ALA A 31 11.88 22.66 -8.00
CA ALA A 31 10.89 23.47 -7.28
C ALA A 31 9.74 22.60 -6.75
N TYR A 32 9.21 21.69 -7.56
CA TYR A 32 8.15 20.79 -7.14
C TYR A 32 8.64 19.75 -6.11
N LEU A 33 9.83 19.18 -6.28
CA LEU A 33 10.43 18.28 -5.29
C LEU A 33 10.58 18.96 -3.92
N SER A 34 11.00 20.23 -3.90
CA SER A 34 11.07 21.03 -2.67
C SER A 34 9.69 21.22 -2.03
N GLN A 35 8.67 21.54 -2.81
CA GLN A 35 7.30 21.65 -2.32
C GLN A 35 6.76 20.31 -1.78
N LEU A 36 7.10 19.18 -2.41
CA LEU A 36 6.75 17.84 -1.93
C LEU A 36 7.39 17.54 -0.57
N GLU A 37 8.70 17.76 -0.42
CA GLU A 37 9.42 17.44 0.82
C GLU A 37 9.04 18.37 1.99
N ASN A 38 8.64 19.61 1.70
CA ASN A 38 8.16 20.55 2.72
C ASN A 38 6.67 20.35 3.06
N GLY A 39 5.96 19.52 2.29
CA GLY A 39 4.54 19.24 2.49
C GLY A 39 3.61 20.37 2.03
N SER A 40 4.07 21.24 1.14
CA SER A 40 3.24 22.30 0.52
C SER A 40 2.30 21.74 -0.55
N VAL A 41 2.53 20.52 -1.01
CA VAL A 41 1.65 19.81 -1.95
C VAL A 41 0.83 18.79 -1.17
N GLU A 42 -0.47 19.03 -1.05
CA GLU A 42 -1.38 18.11 -0.35
C GLU A 42 -1.67 16.85 -1.16
N LYS A 43 -1.84 16.98 -2.49
CA LYS A 43 -2.28 15.89 -3.37
C LYS A 43 -1.43 15.82 -4.65
N PRO A 44 -0.24 15.20 -4.58
CA PRO A 44 0.66 15.11 -5.72
C PRO A 44 0.19 14.15 -6.80
N ARG A 45 0.46 14.46 -8.07
CA ARG A 45 -0.07 13.67 -9.19
C ARG A 45 0.46 12.22 -9.14
N PRO A 46 -0.40 11.20 -9.36
CA PRO A 46 -0.01 9.78 -9.33
C PRO A 46 1.22 9.44 -10.19
N HIS A 47 1.34 10.03 -11.38
CA HIS A 47 2.50 9.78 -12.26
C HIS A 47 3.83 10.29 -11.68
N VAL A 48 3.83 11.36 -10.86
CA VAL A 48 5.05 11.83 -10.18
C VAL A 48 5.44 10.83 -9.12
N LEU A 49 4.47 10.36 -8.34
CA LEU A 49 4.69 9.34 -7.32
C LEU A 49 5.26 8.05 -7.94
N HIS A 50 4.81 7.66 -9.14
CA HIS A 50 5.37 6.52 -9.86
C HIS A 50 6.85 6.74 -10.22
N LYS A 51 7.18 7.88 -10.85
CA LYS A 51 8.57 8.22 -11.19
C LYS A 51 9.49 8.24 -9.97
N LEU A 52 9.00 8.74 -8.84
CA LEU A 52 9.75 8.78 -7.59
C LEU A 52 9.87 7.40 -6.94
N ALA A 53 8.84 6.57 -7.02
CA ALA A 53 8.87 5.18 -6.57
C ALA A 53 9.93 4.38 -7.33
N ASP A 54 9.93 4.48 -8.66
CA ASP A 54 10.93 3.85 -9.53
C ASP A 54 12.34 4.33 -9.20
N PHE A 55 12.53 5.65 -9.02
CA PHE A 55 13.83 6.24 -8.73
C PHE A 55 14.40 5.83 -7.36
N TYR A 56 13.54 5.78 -6.35
CA TYR A 56 13.97 5.42 -4.99
C TYR A 56 13.97 3.90 -4.74
N ASP A 57 13.48 3.11 -5.68
CA ASP A 57 13.31 1.65 -5.60
C ASP A 57 12.44 1.27 -4.40
N VAL A 58 11.24 1.86 -4.36
CA VAL A 58 10.23 1.60 -3.32
C VAL A 58 8.89 1.26 -3.97
N PRO A 59 8.02 0.48 -3.30
CA PRO A 59 6.69 0.19 -3.82
C PRO A 59 5.89 1.47 -4.09
N TYR A 60 5.31 1.57 -5.28
CA TYR A 60 4.45 2.70 -5.65
C TYR A 60 3.26 2.87 -4.69
N GLU A 61 2.69 1.75 -4.24
CA GLU A 61 1.59 1.69 -3.27
C GLU A 61 1.94 2.35 -1.93
N ASP A 62 3.21 2.28 -1.50
CA ASP A 62 3.65 2.90 -0.25
C ASP A 62 3.58 4.43 -0.36
N LEU A 63 4.04 4.99 -1.48
CA LEU A 63 3.95 6.43 -1.73
C LEU A 63 2.50 6.87 -1.91
N MET A 64 1.67 6.08 -2.60
CA MET A 64 0.24 6.34 -2.78
C MET A 64 -0.51 6.33 -1.43
N THR A 65 -0.22 5.37 -0.56
CA THR A 65 -0.78 5.29 0.79
C THR A 65 -0.39 6.51 1.62
N LYS A 66 0.90 6.88 1.61
CA LYS A 66 1.39 8.07 2.33
C LYS A 66 0.87 9.40 1.77
N ALA A 67 0.53 9.42 0.49
CA ALA A 67 -0.13 10.53 -0.18
C ALA A 67 -1.65 10.58 0.04
N GLY A 68 -2.22 9.61 0.77
CA GLY A 68 -3.65 9.53 1.08
C GLY A 68 -4.52 9.05 -0.08
N TYR A 69 -3.94 8.43 -1.11
CA TYR A 69 -4.71 7.83 -2.21
C TYR A 69 -5.26 6.44 -1.86
N LEU A 70 -4.55 5.70 -1.01
CA LEU A 70 -4.92 4.35 -0.59
C LEU A 70 -5.15 4.35 0.91
N SER A 71 -6.22 3.71 1.36
CA SER A 71 -6.37 3.43 2.78
C SER A 71 -5.56 2.18 3.12
N ARG A 72 -4.78 2.20 4.20
CA ARG A 72 -4.02 1.03 4.68
C ARG A 72 -4.92 -0.19 4.97
N ASN A 73 -6.24 0.00 4.98
CA ASN A 73 -7.28 -1.00 5.16
C ASN A 73 -7.90 -1.53 3.86
N ASP A 74 -7.50 -1.11 2.67
CA ASP A 74 -8.06 -1.67 1.42
C ASP A 74 -7.67 -3.15 1.20
N SER A 75 -6.72 -3.66 1.99
CA SER A 75 -6.41 -5.10 2.12
C SER A 75 -7.21 -5.82 3.22
N LYS A 76 -8.03 -5.11 4.02
CA LYS A 76 -9.09 -5.70 4.82
C LYS A 76 -10.39 -5.54 4.08
N ARG A 77 -10.75 -6.54 3.28
CA ARG A 77 -12.16 -6.75 2.92
C ARG A 77 -12.97 -6.62 4.22
N PRO A 78 -14.07 -5.86 4.25
CA PRO A 78 -14.97 -5.89 5.39
C PRO A 78 -15.26 -7.36 5.67
N VAL A 79 -14.90 -7.82 6.88
CA VAL A 79 -15.30 -9.15 7.31
C VAL A 79 -16.81 -9.07 7.37
N ASP A 80 -17.46 -9.81 6.49
CA ASP A 80 -18.91 -10.02 6.55
C ASP A 80 -19.28 -10.29 8.01
N PRO A 81 -20.23 -9.56 8.62
CA PRO A 81 -20.67 -9.81 9.99
C PRO A 81 -20.99 -11.28 10.24
N GLU A 82 -21.49 -12.01 9.24
CA GLU A 82 -21.77 -13.45 9.33
C GLU A 82 -20.50 -14.32 9.36
N LEU A 83 -19.36 -13.82 8.86
CA LEU A 83 -18.06 -14.49 8.90
C LEU A 83 -17.24 -14.15 10.16
N ALA A 84 -17.65 -13.17 10.96
CA ALA A 84 -16.91 -12.72 12.14
C ALA A 84 -16.79 -13.82 13.20
N GLU A 85 -17.86 -14.59 13.42
CA GLU A 85 -17.89 -15.72 14.36
C GLU A 85 -16.94 -16.84 13.91
N ILE A 86 -17.00 -17.22 12.64
CA ILE A 86 -16.12 -18.24 12.04
C ILE A 86 -14.66 -17.82 12.18
N GLN A 87 -14.34 -16.55 11.92
CA GLN A 87 -12.99 -16.02 12.04
C GLN A 87 -12.48 -16.12 13.49
N LEU A 88 -13.31 -15.76 14.48
CA LEU A 88 -12.96 -15.86 15.90
C LEU A 88 -12.71 -17.31 16.32
N MET A 89 -13.58 -18.23 15.90
CA MET A 89 -13.46 -19.67 16.18
C MET A 89 -12.24 -20.29 15.48
N SER A 90 -11.81 -19.75 14.33
CA SER A 90 -10.67 -20.26 13.57
C SER A 90 -9.31 -20.01 14.26
N THR A 91 -9.25 -19.09 15.23
CA THR A 91 -8.02 -18.67 15.92
C THR A 91 -7.35 -19.82 16.69
N GLY A 92 -8.15 -20.73 17.27
CA GLY A 92 -7.68 -21.87 18.07
C GLY A 92 -7.47 -23.18 17.30
N LEU A 93 -7.71 -23.21 15.98
CA LEU A 93 -7.65 -24.45 15.21
C LEU A 93 -6.20 -24.91 14.96
N SER A 94 -5.95 -26.21 15.13
CA SER A 94 -4.72 -26.86 14.71
C SER A 94 -4.54 -26.81 13.19
N HIS A 95 -3.31 -27.04 12.71
CA HIS A 95 -3.04 -27.08 11.28
C HIS A 95 -3.94 -28.08 10.53
N ARG A 96 -4.14 -29.28 11.10
CA ARG A 96 -5.03 -30.30 10.51
C ARG A 96 -6.47 -29.81 10.41
N GLN A 97 -7.02 -29.23 11.48
CA GLN A 97 -8.39 -28.71 11.49
C GLN A 97 -8.58 -27.55 10.49
N LYS A 98 -7.57 -26.70 10.32
CA LYS A 98 -7.58 -25.64 9.29
C LYS A 98 -7.63 -26.22 7.88
N GLN A 99 -6.94 -27.33 7.62
CA GLN A 99 -7.02 -28.01 6.32
C GLN A 99 -8.41 -28.60 6.05
N GLU A 100 -9.04 -29.19 7.07
CA GLU A 100 -10.42 -29.71 6.94
C GLU A 100 -11.44 -28.58 6.71
N LEU A 101 -11.35 -27.48 7.46
CA LEU A 101 -12.19 -26.31 7.24
C LEU A 101 -12.04 -25.78 5.81
N LYS A 102 -10.82 -25.71 5.29
CA LYS A 102 -10.53 -25.29 3.91
C LYS A 102 -11.17 -26.23 2.88
N ARG A 103 -11.17 -27.54 3.13
CA ARG A 103 -11.84 -28.53 2.26
C ARG A 103 -13.35 -28.32 2.27
N PHE A 104 -13.94 -28.10 3.45
CA PHE A 104 -15.38 -27.90 3.59
C PHE A 104 -15.87 -26.62 2.91
N ILE A 105 -15.15 -25.50 3.08
CA ILE A 105 -15.48 -24.24 2.38
C ILE A 105 -15.45 -24.44 0.86
N ARG A 106 -14.43 -25.15 0.35
CA ARG A 106 -14.35 -25.46 -1.08
C ARG A 106 -15.52 -26.33 -1.55
N PHE A 107 -15.92 -27.32 -0.76
CA PHE A 107 -17.08 -28.14 -1.04
C PHE A 107 -18.35 -27.30 -1.17
N LEU A 108 -18.64 -26.43 -0.19
CA LEU A 108 -19.80 -25.54 -0.23
C LEU A 108 -19.83 -24.65 -1.48
N GLN A 109 -18.67 -24.15 -1.91
CA GLN A 109 -18.55 -23.35 -3.13
C GLN A 109 -18.87 -24.14 -4.39
N GLN A 110 -18.51 -25.43 -4.44
CA GLN A 110 -18.81 -26.31 -5.58
C GLN A 110 -20.28 -26.76 -5.58
N SER A 111 -20.87 -26.99 -4.40
CA SER A 111 -22.28 -27.38 -4.25
C SER A 111 -23.27 -26.27 -4.66
N GLN A 112 -22.81 -25.03 -4.80
CA GLN A 112 -23.61 -23.89 -5.28
C GLN A 112 -23.57 -23.74 -6.81
N GLU A 113 -22.73 -24.49 -7.52
CA GLU A 113 -22.65 -24.46 -9.00
C GLU A 113 -23.55 -25.52 -9.67
N GLU A 114 -24.17 -26.42 -8.90
CA GLU A 114 -25.00 -27.53 -9.40
C GLU A 114 -26.53 -27.33 -9.25
N GLU A 115 -26.99 -26.14 -8.81
CA GLU A 115 -28.39 -25.68 -8.85
C GLU A 115 -28.60 -24.59 -9.91
#